data_AF-A0A925NI35-F1
#
_entry.id   AF-A0A925NI35-F1
#
_cell.length_a   1.000
_cell.length_b   1.000
_cell.length_c   1.000
_cell.angle_alpha   90.00
_cell.angle_beta   90.00
_cell.angle_gamma   90.00
#
_symmetry.space_group_name_H-M   'P 1'
#
loop_
_entity.id
_entity.type
_entity.pdbx_description
1 polymer ?
#
loop_
_entity_poly.entity_id
_entity_poly.type
_entity_poly.pdbx_seq_one_letter_code
_entity_poly.pdbx_strand_id
1 'polypeptide(L)'
;NAESGSGNAPYPHQIFEVGKTARMDSGENYLSRTDSSLGFLSVQSGADFNLVNSQVQALLHFLSIPYDLRESADSRFIPGRRADIVVKGLVVGVLGEIHPGVLENWGITMPAAAGEIALNQL
;
A
#
# COMPACT_ATOMS: atom_id res chain seq x y z
N ASN A 1 14.27 -4.14 18.74
CA ASN A 1 13.50 -2.97 19.22
C ASN A 1 13.91 -1.74 18.44
N ALA A 2 13.49 -1.61 17.18
CA ALA A 2 13.85 -0.48 16.32
C ALA A 2 12.79 0.63 16.30
N GLU A 3 11.64 0.46 16.97
CA GLU A 3 10.44 1.26 16.68
C GLU A 3 9.75 1.85 17.92
N SER A 4 10.49 2.14 18.99
CA SER A 4 9.94 2.92 20.11
C SER A 4 10.18 4.43 19.99
N GLY A 5 10.59 4.94 18.82
CA GLY A 5 11.11 6.31 18.67
C GLY A 5 10.45 7.21 17.62
N SER A 6 9.52 6.73 16.80
CA SER A 6 9.08 7.51 15.61
C SER A 6 7.97 8.52 15.86
N GLY A 7 7.28 8.49 17.00
CA GLY A 7 6.19 9.42 17.32
C GLY A 7 6.61 10.90 17.35
N ASN A 8 7.90 11.18 17.53
CA ASN A 8 8.49 12.53 17.55
C ASN A 8 9.29 12.88 16.29
N ALA A 9 9.31 12.02 15.27
CA ALA A 9 10.02 12.33 14.03
C ALA A 9 9.31 13.48 13.30
N PRO A 10 10.05 14.46 12.75
CA PRO A 10 9.43 15.54 11.98
C PRO A 10 8.79 14.99 10.70
N TYR A 11 7.62 15.51 10.35
CA TYR A 11 6.98 15.25 9.06
C TYR A 11 7.78 15.90 7.92
N PRO A 12 7.71 15.36 6.68
CA PRO A 12 6.92 14.21 6.26
C PRO A 12 7.55 12.87 6.68
N HIS A 13 6.70 11.87 6.99
CA HIS A 13 7.18 10.49 7.14
C HIS A 13 7.00 9.76 5.81
N GLN A 14 8.07 9.19 5.29
CA GLN A 14 8.08 8.38 4.08
C GLN A 14 8.80 7.09 4.39
N ILE A 15 8.04 6.02 4.52
CA ILE A 15 8.58 4.71 4.88
C ILE A 15 8.14 3.67 3.86
N PHE A 16 9.00 2.70 3.63
CA PHE A 16 8.69 1.53 2.83
C PHE A 16 9.43 0.33 3.39
N GLU A 17 8.91 -0.86 3.12
CA GLU A 17 9.53 -2.12 3.47
C GLU A 17 9.25 -3.16 2.38
N VAL A 18 10.22 -4.03 2.13
CA VAL A 18 10.04 -5.22 1.30
C VAL A 18 10.18 -6.45 2.19
N GLY A 19 9.14 -7.26 2.26
CA GLY A 19 9.08 -8.40 3.17
C GLY A 19 8.20 -9.55 2.66
N LYS A 20 8.22 -10.66 3.38
CA LYS A 20 7.36 -11.82 3.08
C LYS A 20 6.01 -11.64 3.76
N THR A 21 4.93 -11.85 3.02
CA THR A 21 3.54 -11.80 3.51
C THR A 21 2.84 -13.12 3.22
N ALA A 22 2.08 -13.61 4.19
CA ALA A 22 1.21 -14.77 3.99
C ALA A 22 -0.15 -14.30 3.48
N ARG A 23 -0.64 -14.89 2.40
CA ARG A 23 -1.95 -14.67 1.81
C ARG A 23 -2.73 -15.97 1.84
N MET A 24 -4.02 -15.90 2.19
CA MET A 24 -4.88 -17.07 2.04
C MET A 24 -5.08 -17.35 0.55
N ASP A 25 -4.88 -18.61 0.17
CA ASP A 25 -5.07 -19.08 -1.19
C ASP A 25 -5.63 -20.49 -1.16
N SER A 26 -6.90 -20.65 -1.53
CA SER A 26 -7.61 -21.93 -1.46
C SER A 26 -7.15 -22.95 -2.51
N GLY A 27 -6.30 -22.55 -3.47
CA GLY A 27 -5.72 -23.43 -4.49
C GLY A 27 -4.43 -24.13 -4.04
N GLU A 28 -3.78 -23.62 -2.99
CA GLU A 28 -2.52 -24.17 -2.47
C GLU A 28 -2.76 -25.27 -1.43
N ASN A 29 -1.85 -26.25 -1.37
CA ASN A 29 -1.92 -27.40 -0.44
C ASN A 29 -2.07 -26.99 1.04
N TYR A 30 -1.53 -25.84 1.42
CA TYR A 30 -1.56 -25.30 2.78
C TYR A 30 -2.58 -24.18 2.97
N LEU A 31 -3.49 -23.98 2.00
CA LEU A 31 -4.48 -22.89 1.98
C LEU A 31 -3.87 -21.47 2.10
N SER A 32 -2.57 -21.36 1.83
CA SER A 32 -1.81 -20.12 1.95
C SER A 32 -0.68 -20.07 0.95
N ARG A 33 -0.43 -18.89 0.40
CA ARG A 33 0.74 -18.55 -0.41
C ARG A 33 1.60 -17.54 0.34
N THR A 34 2.92 -17.61 0.17
CA THR A 34 3.84 -16.57 0.62
C THR A 34 4.18 -15.67 -0.56
N ASP A 35 3.85 -14.38 -0.45
CA ASP A 35 4.16 -13.35 -1.45
C ASP A 35 5.29 -12.44 -0.92
N SER A 36 6.15 -11.97 -1.83
CA SER A 36 7.16 -10.95 -1.51
C SER A 36 6.54 -9.59 -1.80
N SER A 37 6.22 -8.81 -0.78
CA SER A 37 5.44 -7.59 -0.91
C SER A 37 6.26 -6.35 -0.57
N LEU A 38 6.10 -5.32 -1.38
CA LEU A 38 6.50 -3.95 -1.08
C LEU A 38 5.32 -3.25 -0.41
N GLY A 39 5.47 -2.83 0.85
CA GLY A 39 4.56 -1.92 1.53
C GLY A 39 5.16 -0.52 1.61
N PHE A 40 4.35 0.52 1.46
CA PHE A 40 4.80 1.91 1.60
C PHE A 40 3.72 2.79 2.23
N LEU A 41 4.17 3.82 2.96
CA LEU A 41 3.32 4.77 3.67
C LEU A 41 3.95 6.16 3.60
N SER A 42 3.12 7.14 3.25
CA SER A 42 3.43 8.56 3.30
C SER A 42 2.50 9.25 4.29
N VAL A 43 3.05 9.94 5.30
CA VAL A 43 2.29 10.68 6.30
C VAL A 43 2.68 12.16 6.25
N GLN A 44 1.75 13.01 5.83
CA GLN A 44 1.92 14.46 5.68
C GLN A 44 0.57 15.13 5.41
N SER A 45 0.50 16.46 5.50
CA SER A 45 -0.72 17.23 5.22
C SER A 45 -1.27 17.03 3.80
N GLY A 46 -0.41 16.75 2.82
CA GLY A 46 -0.75 16.41 1.43
C GLY A 46 -0.62 14.92 1.11
N ALA A 47 -0.90 14.04 2.07
CA ALA A 47 -0.90 12.60 1.82
C ALA A 47 -2.25 12.19 1.21
N ASP A 48 -2.34 12.32 -0.11
CA ASP A 48 -3.55 12.01 -0.89
C ASP A 48 -3.32 10.90 -1.93
N PHE A 49 -4.40 10.47 -2.59
CA PHE A 49 -4.38 9.42 -3.60
C PHE A 49 -3.39 9.73 -4.73
N ASN A 50 -3.27 10.98 -5.17
CA ASN A 50 -2.39 11.33 -6.28
C ASN A 50 -0.91 11.16 -5.90
N LEU A 51 -0.56 11.41 -4.64
CA LEU A 51 0.80 11.19 -4.14
C LEU A 51 1.21 9.72 -4.29
N VAL A 52 0.44 8.81 -3.72
CA VAL A 52 0.75 7.36 -3.78
C VAL A 52 0.59 6.81 -5.19
N ASN A 53 -0.39 7.31 -5.97
CA ASN A 53 -0.54 6.94 -7.36
C ASN A 53 0.69 7.35 -8.19
N SER A 54 1.27 8.53 -7.94
CA SER A 54 2.48 8.99 -8.64
C SER A 54 3.70 8.14 -8.27
N GLN A 55 3.80 7.70 -7.01
CA GLN A 55 4.87 6.79 -6.56
C GLN A 55 4.77 5.43 -7.25
N VAL A 56 3.56 4.84 -7.32
CA VAL A 56 3.30 3.57 -8.01
C VAL A 56 3.55 3.70 -9.51
N GLN A 57 3.09 4.79 -10.13
CA GLN A 57 3.36 5.12 -11.52
C GLN A 57 4.86 5.12 -11.83
N ALA A 58 5.63 5.85 -11.01
CA ALA A 58 7.07 5.94 -11.19
C ALA A 58 7.74 4.57 -11.04
N LEU A 59 7.37 3.80 -10.01
CA LEU A 59 7.91 2.47 -9.76
C LEU A 59 7.67 1.52 -10.94
N LEU A 60 6.41 1.39 -11.39
CA LEU A 60 6.05 0.48 -12.48
C LEU A 60 6.62 0.94 -13.82
N HIS A 61 6.75 2.26 -14.02
CA HIS A 61 7.45 2.81 -15.17
C HIS A 61 8.94 2.41 -15.19
N PHE A 62 9.66 2.55 -14.07
CA PHE A 62 11.06 2.13 -13.98
C PHE A 62 11.25 0.63 -14.19
N LEU A 63 10.25 -0.17 -13.82
CA LEU A 63 10.25 -1.62 -14.05
C LEU A 63 9.76 -2.01 -15.45
N SER A 64 9.32 -1.06 -16.29
CA SER A 64 8.74 -1.29 -17.61
C SER A 64 7.51 -2.22 -17.59
N ILE A 65 6.68 -2.10 -16.55
CA ILE A 65 5.51 -2.96 -16.33
C ILE A 65 4.24 -2.18 -16.67
N PRO A 66 3.49 -2.58 -17.71
CA PRO A 66 2.18 -2.00 -17.99
C PRO A 66 1.19 -2.47 -16.92
N TYR A 67 0.35 -1.54 -16.48
CA TYR A 67 -0.64 -1.79 -15.44
C TYR A 67 -1.88 -0.93 -15.66
N ASP A 68 -2.98 -1.35 -15.05
CA ASP A 68 -4.23 -0.62 -14.95
C ASP A 68 -4.57 -0.36 -13.48
N LEU A 69 -5.41 0.65 -13.24
CA LEU A 69 -6.03 0.89 -11.95
C LEU A 69 -7.53 0.59 -12.02
N ARG A 70 -8.04 -0.07 -10.99
CA ARG A 70 -9.48 -0.32 -10.83
C ARG A 70 -9.93 0.14 -9.45
N GLU A 71 -11.21 0.45 -9.31
CA GLU A 71 -11.76 0.82 -8.00
C GLU A 71 -11.58 -0.35 -7.02
N SER A 72 -10.98 -0.07 -5.87
CA SER A 72 -10.77 -1.06 -4.81
C SER A 72 -11.97 -1.12 -3.86
N ALA A 73 -12.18 -2.28 -3.25
CA ALA A 73 -13.12 -2.48 -2.15
C ALA A 73 -12.48 -2.40 -0.75
N ASP A 74 -11.15 -2.24 -0.66
CA ASP A 74 -10.40 -2.37 0.59
C ASP A 74 -10.77 -1.29 1.63
N SER A 75 -11.34 -1.73 2.75
CA SER A 75 -11.90 -0.86 3.80
C SER A 75 -10.85 -0.13 4.63
N ARG A 76 -9.55 -0.46 4.47
CA ARG A 76 -8.46 0.30 5.11
C ARG A 76 -8.36 1.71 4.54
N PHE A 77 -8.89 1.93 3.34
CA PHE A 77 -8.80 3.18 2.60
C PHE A 77 -10.16 3.89 2.47
N ILE A 78 -10.11 5.19 2.22
CA ILE A 78 -11.28 6.04 2.01
C ILE A 78 -12.00 5.62 0.70
N PRO A 79 -13.32 5.36 0.73
CA PRO A 79 -14.10 5.06 -0.48
C PRO A 79 -13.96 6.16 -1.55
N GLY A 80 -13.76 5.75 -2.81
CA GLY A 80 -13.50 6.68 -3.92
C GLY A 80 -12.07 7.28 -3.95
N ARG A 81 -11.22 6.99 -2.97
CA ARG A 81 -9.81 7.42 -2.89
C ARG A 81 -8.87 6.22 -2.72
N ARG A 82 -9.22 5.12 -3.38
CA ARG A 82 -8.55 3.81 -3.30
C ARG A 82 -8.62 3.09 -4.64
N ALA A 83 -7.56 2.39 -5.01
CA ALA A 83 -7.48 1.65 -6.27
C ALA A 83 -6.66 0.36 -6.13
N ASP A 84 -7.11 -0.69 -6.81
CA ASP A 84 -6.37 -1.92 -7.02
C ASP A 84 -5.44 -1.76 -8.21
N ILE A 85 -4.20 -2.24 -8.07
CA ILE A 85 -3.18 -2.27 -9.11
C ILE A 85 -3.34 -3.58 -9.86
N VAL A 86 -3.59 -3.50 -11.17
CA VAL A 86 -3.84 -4.66 -12.02
C VAL A 86 -2.72 -4.80 -13.04
N VAL A 87 -2.05 -5.94 -13.04
CA VAL A 87 -1.01 -6.30 -14.01
C VAL A 87 -1.42 -7.60 -14.69
N LYS A 88 -1.42 -7.63 -16.02
CA LYS A 88 -1.82 -8.82 -16.83
C LYS A 88 -3.20 -9.39 -16.43
N GLY A 89 -4.12 -8.51 -16.00
CA GLY A 89 -5.47 -8.89 -15.56
C GLY A 89 -5.58 -9.40 -14.13
N LEU A 90 -4.48 -9.53 -13.39
CA LEU A 90 -4.44 -9.95 -11.99
C LEU A 90 -4.28 -8.74 -11.07
N VAL A 91 -4.98 -8.73 -9.93
CA VAL A 91 -4.76 -7.73 -8.87
C VAL A 91 -3.47 -8.08 -8.14
N VAL A 92 -2.46 -7.23 -8.26
CA VAL A 92 -1.13 -7.42 -7.67
C VAL A 92 -0.89 -6.52 -6.46
N GLY A 93 -1.80 -5.59 -6.17
CA GLY A 93 -1.61 -4.63 -5.09
C GLY A 93 -2.79 -3.69 -4.94
N VAL A 94 -2.69 -2.81 -3.96
CA VAL A 94 -3.68 -1.79 -3.64
C VAL A 94 -2.98 -0.50 -3.20
N LEU A 95 -3.55 0.65 -3.51
CA LEU A 95 -3.12 1.94 -2.99
C LEU A 95 -4.31 2.81 -2.62
N GLY A 96 -4.09 3.76 -1.72
CA GLY A 96 -5.11 4.76 -1.41
C GLY A 96 -4.79 5.60 -0.19
N GLU A 97 -5.75 6.46 0.13
CA GLU A 97 -5.73 7.27 1.36
C GLU A 97 -6.28 6.45 2.51
N ILE A 98 -5.55 6.38 3.62
CA ILE A 98 -5.95 5.61 4.78
C ILE A 98 -7.19 6.22 5.41
N HIS A 99 -8.16 5.38 5.75
CA HIS A 99 -9.39 5.80 6.38
C HIS A 99 -9.10 6.48 7.74
N PRO A 100 -9.71 7.63 8.06
CA PRO A 100 -9.41 8.37 9.29
C PRO A 100 -9.66 7.54 10.57
N GLY A 101 -10.68 6.69 10.58
CA GLY A 101 -10.92 5.75 11.68
C GLY A 101 -9.79 4.72 11.90
N VAL A 102 -9.04 4.37 10.85
CA VAL A 102 -7.83 3.55 10.99
C VAL A 102 -6.72 4.40 11.62
N LEU A 103 -6.49 5.62 11.15
CA LEU A 103 -5.46 6.50 11.73
C LEU A 103 -5.71 6.81 13.21
N GLU A 104 -6.96 7.11 13.57
CA GLU A 104 -7.38 7.39 14.95
C GLU A 104 -7.12 6.20 15.87
N ASN A 105 -7.46 4.99 15.43
CA ASN A 105 -7.19 3.75 16.18
C ASN A 105 -5.69 3.51 16.44
N TRP A 106 -4.81 4.10 15.63
CA TRP A 106 -3.36 3.99 15.74
C TRP A 106 -2.71 5.27 16.32
N GLY A 107 -3.50 6.25 16.77
CA GLY A 107 -3.01 7.50 17.36
C GLY A 107 -2.31 8.43 16.35
N ILE A 108 -2.57 8.28 15.06
CA ILE A 108 -1.98 9.09 14.00
C ILE A 108 -2.91 10.27 13.71
N THR A 109 -2.43 11.49 13.93
CA THR A 109 -3.22 12.74 13.78
C THR A 109 -3.02 13.43 12.44
N MET A 110 -2.14 12.91 11.59
CA MET A 110 -1.81 13.46 10.27
C MET A 110 -2.39 12.57 9.17
N PRO A 111 -2.84 13.14 8.03
CA PRO A 111 -3.29 12.32 6.90
C PRO A 111 -2.20 11.37 6.43
N ALA A 112 -2.62 10.20 5.96
CA ALA A 112 -1.71 9.21 5.41
C ALA A 112 -2.26 8.57 4.16
N ALA A 113 -1.36 8.29 3.22
CA ALA A 113 -1.64 7.53 2.02
C ALA A 113 -0.64 6.38 1.95
N ALA A 114 -1.11 5.20 1.57
CA ALA A 114 -0.32 3.98 1.60
C ALA A 114 -0.64 3.09 0.40
N GLY A 115 0.17 2.06 0.24
CA GLY A 115 -0.14 0.97 -0.66
C GLY A 115 0.75 -0.24 -0.42
N GLU A 116 0.43 -1.29 -1.14
CA GLU A 116 1.14 -2.56 -1.11
C GLU A 116 1.13 -3.19 -2.50
N ILE A 117 2.25 -3.81 -2.89
CA ILE A 117 2.41 -4.50 -4.17
C ILE A 117 3.12 -5.84 -3.94
N ALA A 118 2.51 -6.93 -4.40
CA ALA A 118 3.14 -8.25 -4.46
C ALA A 118 4.13 -8.29 -5.64
N LEU A 119 5.42 -8.19 -5.33
CA LEU A 119 6.52 -8.09 -6.30
C LEU A 119 6.68 -9.36 -7.15
N ASN A 120 6.35 -10.52 -6.58
CA ASN A 120 6.40 -11.81 -7.29
C ASN A 120 5.23 -12.01 -8.27
N GLN A 121 4.26 -11.09 -8.30
CA GLN A 121 3.10 -11.15 -9.21
C GLN A 121 3.13 -10.11 -10.34
N LEU A 122 4.18 -9.28 -10.38
CA LEU A 122 4.44 -8.28 -11.42
C LEU A 122 4.81 -8.91 -12.78
#